data_AF-A0AAD6KK26-F1
#
_entry.id   AF-A0AAD6KK26-F1
#
_cell.length_a   1.000
_cell.length_b   1.000
_cell.length_c   1.000
_cell.angle_alpha   90.00
_cell.angle_beta   90.00
_cell.angle_gamma   90.00
#
_symmetry.space_group_name_H-M   'P 1'
#
loop_
_entity.id
_entity.type
_entity.pdbx_description
1 polymer ?
#
loop_
_entity_poly.entity_id
_entity_poly.type
_entity_poly.pdbx_seq_one_letter_code
_entity_poly.pdbx_strand_id
1 'polypeptide(L)'
;MFELMVSNGVEPDVISWTSVISGLVQNFRNEAAFDTFKQMLGRGFLPTSATISTVLAACATVANVRRGREIHGYAVVIRVEDDIYVRSALVDMYAKCGFISEANMLFLYDA
;
A
#
# COMPACT_ATOMS: atom_id res chain seq x y z
N MET A 1 -8.84 15.15 8.73
CA MET A 1 -7.54 15.04 9.46
C MET A 1 -6.50 15.96 8.87
N PHE A 2 -6.11 15.82 7.60
CA PHE A 2 -5.12 16.71 6.98
C PHE A 2 -5.54 18.20 6.98
N GLU A 3 -6.81 18.50 6.75
CA GLU A 3 -7.32 19.88 6.87
C GLU A 3 -7.13 20.47 8.27
N LEU A 4 -7.32 19.66 9.31
CA LEU A 4 -7.09 20.07 10.70
C LEU A 4 -5.60 20.26 10.99
N MET A 5 -4.71 19.47 10.38
CA MET A 5 -3.26 19.70 10.52
C MET A 5 -2.87 21.05 9.92
N VAL A 6 -3.33 21.32 8.70
CA VAL A 6 -3.07 22.57 7.99
C VAL A 6 -3.66 23.76 8.75
N SER A 7 -4.89 23.66 9.29
CA SER A 7 -5.48 24.73 10.09
C SER A 7 -4.73 25.04 11.38
N ASN A 8 -3.95 24.07 11.89
CA ASN A 8 -3.07 24.25 13.05
C ASN A 8 -1.63 24.63 12.66
N GLY A 9 -1.37 24.95 11.39
CA GLY A 9 -0.05 25.37 10.91
C GLY A 9 0.94 24.23 10.71
N VAL A 10 0.47 22.99 10.61
CA VAL A 10 1.31 21.79 10.40
C VAL A 10 1.06 21.24 9.00
N GLU A 11 2.11 21.22 8.18
CA GLU A 11 2.04 20.63 6.84
C GLU A 11 2.11 19.11 6.90
N PRO A 12 1.22 18.38 6.19
CA PRO A 12 1.32 16.94 6.08
C PRO A 12 2.60 16.50 5.37
N ASP A 13 3.23 15.45 5.88
CA ASP A 13 4.37 14.79 5.26
C ASP A 13 4.05 13.33 4.93
N VAL A 14 5.01 12.64 4.31
CA VAL A 14 4.88 11.22 3.91
C VAL A 14 4.55 10.32 5.11
N ILE A 15 5.07 10.63 6.29
CA ILE A 15 4.83 9.87 7.53
C ILE A 15 3.37 10.03 7.96
N SER A 16 2.85 11.26 7.92
CA SER A 16 1.46 11.57 8.25
C SER A 16 0.48 10.85 7.32
N TRP A 17 0.74 10.86 6.00
CA TRP A 17 -0.04 10.09 5.03
C TRP A 17 -0.02 8.60 5.31
N THR A 18 1.17 8.04 5.49
CA THR A 18 1.35 6.60 5.75
C THR A 18 0.64 6.17 7.04
N SER A 19 0.71 7.00 8.07
CA SER A 19 0.07 6.76 9.37
C SER A 19 -1.46 6.72 9.25
N VAL A 20 -2.06 7.66 8.52
CA VAL A 20 -3.51 7.69 8.29
C VAL A 20 -3.95 6.47 7.46
N ILE A 21 -3.23 6.13 6.40
CA ILE A 21 -3.53 4.96 5.57
C ILE A 21 -3.48 3.68 6.42
N SER A 22 -2.41 3.50 7.21
CA SER A 22 -2.24 2.35 8.10
C SER A 22 -3.37 2.24 9.13
N GLY A 23 -3.71 3.35 9.80
CA GLY A 23 -4.82 3.38 10.74
C GLY A 23 -6.16 3.00 10.10
N LEU A 24 -6.42 3.44 8.85
CA LEU A 24 -7.64 3.07 8.13
C LEU A 24 -7.68 1.57 7.81
N VAL A 25 -6.57 0.99 7.33
CA VAL A 25 -6.47 -0.45 7.02
C VAL A 25 -6.65 -1.29 8.28
N GLN A 26 -5.99 -0.93 9.39
CA GLN A 26 -6.12 -1.62 10.68
C GLN A 26 -7.56 -1.62 11.23
N ASN A 27 -8.37 -0.65 10.83
CA ASN A 27 -9.78 -0.53 11.20
C ASN A 27 -10.73 -1.04 10.11
N PHE A 28 -10.24 -1.83 9.15
CA PHE A 28 -11.01 -2.42 8.04
C PHE A 28 -11.69 -1.38 7.13
N ARG A 29 -11.24 -0.12 7.16
CA ARG A 29 -11.76 0.98 6.33
C ARG A 29 -11.00 1.06 5.01
N ASN A 30 -10.97 -0.06 4.28
CA ASN A 30 -10.10 -0.24 3.11
C ASN A 30 -10.37 0.77 1.98
N GLU A 31 -11.63 1.06 1.63
CA GLU A 31 -11.94 2.07 0.60
C GLU A 31 -11.44 3.47 0.97
N ALA A 32 -11.61 3.88 2.23
CA ALA A 32 -11.06 5.16 2.71
C ALA A 32 -9.51 5.18 2.67
N ALA A 33 -8.87 4.03 2.92
CA ALA A 33 -7.42 3.91 2.79
C ALA A 33 -6.96 4.08 1.34
N PHE A 34 -7.68 3.48 0.38
CA PHE A 34 -7.39 3.65 -1.05
C PHE A 34 -7.62 5.08 -1.53
N ASP A 35 -8.70 5.72 -1.11
CA ASP A 35 -8.96 7.13 -1.43
C ASP A 35 -7.89 8.04 -0.84
N THR A 36 -7.42 7.74 0.37
CA THR A 36 -6.34 8.50 1.02
C THR A 36 -5.01 8.29 0.30
N PHE A 37 -4.70 7.06 -0.12
CA PHE A 37 -3.52 6.76 -0.94
C PHE A 37 -3.57 7.51 -2.28
N LYS A 38 -4.73 7.53 -2.95
CA LYS A 38 -4.92 8.30 -4.18
C LYS A 38 -4.72 9.80 -3.96
N GLN A 39 -5.17 10.35 -2.84
CA GLN A 39 -4.94 11.76 -2.48
C GLN A 39 -3.46 12.05 -2.20
N MET A 40 -2.76 11.16 -1.51
CA MET A 40 -1.32 11.25 -1.29
C MET A 40 -0.58 11.40 -2.63
N LEU A 41 -0.87 10.51 -3.57
CA LEU A 41 -0.30 10.55 -4.93
C LEU A 41 -0.68 11.83 -5.69
N GLY A 42 -1.96 12.22 -5.64
CA GLY A 42 -2.45 13.42 -6.31
C GLY A 42 -1.85 14.73 -5.78
N ARG A 43 -1.32 14.72 -4.55
CA ARG A 43 -0.59 15.83 -3.96
C ARG A 43 0.94 15.75 -4.15
N GLY A 44 1.42 14.77 -4.92
CA GLY A 44 2.84 14.63 -5.26
C GLY A 44 3.70 13.99 -4.17
N PHE A 45 3.10 13.39 -3.14
CA PHE A 45 3.86 12.65 -2.13
C PHE A 45 4.23 11.27 -2.65
N LEU A 46 5.52 10.95 -2.66
CA LEU A 46 6.02 9.63 -3.04
C LEU A 46 5.78 8.62 -1.91
N PRO A 47 5.11 7.48 -2.17
CA PRO A 47 4.94 6.42 -1.19
C PRO A 47 6.26 5.77 -0.79
N THR A 48 6.34 5.30 0.45
CA THR A 48 7.44 4.47 0.94
C THR A 48 7.11 2.98 0.82
N SER A 49 8.09 2.10 1.02
CA SER A 49 7.87 0.66 1.18
C SER A 49 6.78 0.35 2.22
N ALA A 50 6.75 1.08 3.34
CA ALA A 50 5.72 0.92 4.37
C ALA A 50 4.32 1.31 3.86
N THR A 51 4.22 2.40 3.10
CA THR A 51 2.97 2.83 2.47
C THR A 51 2.46 1.77 1.50
N ILE A 52 3.32 1.26 0.61
CA ILE A 52 2.97 0.24 -0.38
C ILE A 52 2.53 -1.06 0.30
N SER A 53 3.31 -1.54 1.26
CA SER A 53 3.00 -2.76 2.03
C SER A 53 1.63 -2.66 2.72
N THR A 54 1.33 -1.49 3.28
CA THR A 54 0.03 -1.22 3.93
C THR A 54 -1.14 -1.30 2.94
N VAL A 55 -0.99 -0.69 1.76
CA VAL A 55 -2.04 -0.68 0.72
C VAL A 55 -2.22 -2.09 0.11
N LEU A 56 -1.13 -2.86 -0.03
CA LEU A 56 -1.20 -4.27 -0.44
C LEU A 56 -1.94 -5.14 0.57
N ALA A 57 -1.70 -4.95 1.87
CA ALA A 57 -2.44 -5.63 2.93
C ALA A 57 -3.95 -5.32 2.88
N ALA A 58 -4.32 -4.08 2.55
CA ALA A 58 -5.71 -3.71 2.30
C ALA A 58 -6.30 -4.49 1.12
N CYS A 59 -5.56 -4.61 0.00
CA CYS A 59 -5.99 -5.38 -1.18
C CYS A 59 -6.19 -6.86 -0.83
N ALA A 60 -5.29 -7.43 -0.05
CA ALA A 60 -5.37 -8.81 0.43
C ALA A 60 -6.61 -9.04 1.29
N THR A 61 -6.93 -8.10 2.18
CA THR A 61 -8.08 -8.18 3.10
C THR A 61 -9.42 -8.19 2.36
N VAL A 62 -9.53 -7.47 1.23
CA VAL A 62 -10.76 -7.43 0.41
C VAL A 62 -10.72 -8.37 -0.80
N ALA A 63 -9.70 -9.23 -0.92
CA ALA A 63 -9.47 -10.12 -2.05
C ALA A 63 -9.54 -9.43 -3.43
N ASN A 64 -9.05 -8.19 -3.53
CA ASN A 64 -9.11 -7.39 -4.75
C ASN A 64 -7.78 -7.46 -5.52
N VAL A 65 -7.64 -8.52 -6.33
CA VAL A 65 -6.43 -8.74 -7.14
C VAL A 65 -6.17 -7.62 -8.15
N ARG A 66 -7.23 -7.02 -8.70
CA ARG A 66 -7.08 -5.96 -9.72
C ARG A 66 -6.31 -4.79 -9.12
N ARG A 67 -6.76 -4.30 -7.97
CA ARG A 67 -6.09 -3.20 -7.25
C ARG A 67 -4.70 -3.65 -6.77
N GLY A 68 -4.57 -4.89 -6.29
CA GLY A 68 -3.27 -5.45 -5.92
C GLY A 68 -2.23 -5.42 -7.06
N ARG A 69 -2.64 -5.72 -8.30
CA ARG A 69 -1.78 -5.65 -9.49
C ARG A 69 -1.42 -4.22 -9.87
N GLU A 70 -2.37 -3.28 -9.75
CA GLU A 70 -2.10 -1.85 -9.96
C GLU A 70 -1.02 -1.35 -8.98
N ILE A 71 -1.13 -1.74 -7.70
CA ILE A 71 -0.15 -1.38 -6.67
C ILE A 71 1.18 -2.10 -6.89
N HIS A 72 1.18 -3.38 -7.30
CA HIS A 72 2.40 -4.09 -7.67
C HIS A 72 3.14 -3.40 -8.82
N GLY A 73 2.43 -3.03 -9.89
CA GLY A 73 3.03 -2.29 -11.00
C GLY A 73 3.58 -0.93 -10.56
N TYR A 74 2.88 -0.23 -9.66
CA TYR A 74 3.37 1.01 -9.09
C TYR A 74 4.63 0.81 -8.23
N ALA A 75 4.70 -0.27 -7.44
CA ALA A 75 5.88 -0.62 -6.65
C ALA A 75 7.14 -0.79 -7.52
N VAL A 76 7.00 -1.44 -8.68
CA VAL A 76 8.07 -1.59 -9.69
C VAL A 76 8.49 -0.24 -10.26
N VAL A 77 7.53 0.65 -10.56
CA VAL A 77 7.82 1.99 -11.09
C VAL A 77 8.64 2.83 -10.11
N ILE A 78 8.35 2.72 -8.81
CA ILE A 78 9.08 3.46 -7.76
C ILE A 78 10.27 2.67 -7.18
N ARG A 79 10.57 1.48 -7.73
CA ARG A 79 11.70 0.61 -7.39
C ARG A 79 11.74 0.17 -5.92
N VAL A 80 10.60 -0.25 -5.39
CA VAL A 80 10.47 -0.78 -4.02
C VAL A 80 9.90 -2.20 -3.97
N GLU A 81 9.72 -2.86 -5.11
CA GLU A 81 9.21 -4.23 -5.22
C GLU A 81 10.11 -5.27 -4.53
N ASP A 82 11.42 -5.01 -4.50
CA ASP A 82 12.41 -5.90 -3.88
C ASP A 82 12.59 -5.65 -2.38
N ASP A 83 11.98 -4.60 -1.82
CA ASP A 83 11.95 -4.38 -0.38
C ASP A 83 11.25 -5.57 0.30
N ILE A 84 11.88 -6.14 1.32
CA ILE A 84 11.40 -7.36 1.97
C ILE A 84 9.96 -7.24 2.50
N TYR A 85 9.55 -6.06 2.97
CA TYR A 85 8.20 -5.83 3.46
C TYR A 85 7.20 -5.76 2.31
N VAL A 86 7.58 -5.11 1.20
CA VAL A 86 6.74 -5.02 0.00
C VAL A 86 6.59 -6.39 -0.66
N ARG A 87 7.69 -7.13 -0.85
CA ARG A 87 7.70 -8.49 -1.40
C ARG A 87 6.81 -9.42 -0.56
N SER A 88 6.99 -9.41 0.76
CA SER A 88 6.16 -10.20 1.69
C SER A 88 4.66 -9.85 1.57
N ALA A 89 4.33 -8.56 1.50
CA ALA A 89 2.96 -8.10 1.31
C ALA A 89 2.38 -8.49 -0.07
N LEU A 90 3.20 -8.51 -1.13
CA LEU A 90 2.78 -8.99 -2.46
C LEU A 90 2.47 -10.49 -2.43
N VAL A 91 3.31 -11.30 -1.79
CA VAL A 91 3.08 -12.74 -1.61
C VAL A 91 1.76 -12.99 -0.89
N ASP A 92 1.53 -12.32 0.25
CA ASP A 92 0.27 -12.42 1.02
C ASP A 92 -0.94 -11.99 0.19
N MET A 93 -0.82 -10.89 -0.55
CA MET A 93 -1.90 -10.35 -1.39
C MET A 93 -2.27 -11.32 -2.52
N TYR A 94 -1.31 -11.80 -3.31
CA TYR A 94 -1.60 -12.76 -4.39
C TYR A 94 -2.16 -14.06 -3.82
N ALA A 95 -1.59 -14.57 -2.72
CA ALA A 95 -2.07 -15.80 -2.09
C ALA A 95 -3.53 -15.69 -1.61
N LYS A 96 -3.87 -14.63 -0.87
CA LYS A 96 -5.24 -14.39 -0.39
C LYS A 96 -6.24 -14.08 -1.51
N CYS A 97 -5.77 -13.59 -2.65
CA CYS A 97 -6.60 -13.44 -3.84
C CYS A 97 -6.75 -14.73 -4.67
N GLY A 98 -6.10 -15.84 -4.29
CA GLY A 98 -6.16 -17.13 -4.99
C GLY A 98 -5.13 -17.30 -6.13
N PHE A 99 -4.20 -16.37 -6.29
CA PHE A 99 -3.17 -16.37 -7.34
C PHE A 99 -1.87 -16.98 -6.80
N ILE A 100 -1.92 -18.27 -6.45
CA ILE A 100 -0.83 -18.98 -5.78
C ILE A 100 0.43 -19.09 -6.64
N SER A 101 0.29 -19.21 -7.96
CA SER A 101 1.44 -19.27 -8.87
C SER A 101 2.28 -17.98 -8.81
N GLU A 102 1.63 -16.81 -8.86
CA GLU A 102 2.29 -15.52 -8.71
C GLU A 102 2.89 -15.33 -7.32
N ALA A 103 2.18 -15.76 -6.27
CA ALA A 103 2.71 -15.73 -4.90
C ALA A 103 3.99 -16.59 -4.77
N ASN A 104 4.01 -17.80 -5.33
CA ASN A 104 5.17 -18.68 -5.32
C ASN A 104 6.35 -18.11 -6.12
N MET A 105 6.07 -17.51 -7.29
CA MET A 105 7.11 -16.85 -8.09
C MET A 105 7.82 -15.75 -7.28
N LEU A 106 7.06 -14.95 -6.53
CA LEU A 106 7.61 -13.89 -5.68
C LEU A 106 8.34 -14.43 -4.45
N PHE A 107 7.90 -15.56 -3.90
CA PHE A 107 8.52 -16.21 -2.73
C PHE A 107 9.86 -16.86 -3.05
N LEU A 108 10.00 -17.45 -4.24
CA LEU A 108 11.20 -18.20 -4.64
C LEU A 108 12.33 -17.33 -5.19
N TYR A 109 12.12 -16.03 -5.40
CA TYR A 109 13.10 -15.15 -6.06
C TYR A 109 14.34 -14.82 -5.20
N ASP A 110 14.35 -15.22 -3.92
CA ASP A 110 15.48 -15.08 -2.99
C ASP A 110 16.11 -16.44 -2.57
N ALA A 111 15.75 -17.56 -3.25
CA ALA A 111 16.21 -18.93 -2.94
C ALA A 111 17.25 -19.50 -3.93
#